data_AF-A0AB40B7U3-F1
#
_entry.id   AF-A0AB40B7U3-F1
#
_cell.length_a   1.000
_cell.length_b   1.000
_cell.length_c   1.000
_cell.angle_alpha   90.00
_cell.angle_beta   90.00
_cell.angle_gamma   90.00
#
_symmetry.space_group_name_H-M   'P 1'
#
loop_
_entity.id
_entity.type
_entity.pdbx_description
1 polymer ?
#
loop_
_entity_poly.entity_id
_entity_poly.type
_entity_poly.pdbx_seq_one_letter_code
_entity_poly.pdbx_strand_id
1 'polypeptide(L)'
;MASSITSLNRINGGMSSCCCSSSSSSSSLPLLLLPRYPPSKLSLLTSNRRFHSSTIRLGRHHLSPPRAASSSPSSSSSVNGFPFQDNLGKNGDLRGGRLERVQAGIKLVLSVLPGGSWWRLDEQEKEVGIDAQKSASSAIYVLRRMWMMVAGERWIIFAASAALVTAALSEISIPNFLAASIFSAQSGESMLFYRNAKLVILLCITSGICSGLRGCFFSIANMILVKRMREALYSSLLFQDIFFFDKEAVGDLTSRLGADCQQVSRVISGDLNMISRNFIQGMGALTYLFILSRPLALSTLLICSTLSTIMLFYGRYQKRAARLTQEFTACANEVAQETLSLVRTVRVYGTEKQEFGRYQEWLVKLANIGTRQSFAYGFWSMAFNFIYHSTQVVAVLIGGINIMSGHLTAEQLTKFLLYSEWLIYSTFWVGDNWSSLMQSIGASEKVFNLIDLLPSNQFSEEEDMMLILSWTRKFIDSNTQGA
;
A
#
# COMPACT_ATOMS: atom_id res chain seq x y z
N MET A 1 31.45 10.96 4.78
CA MET A 1 30.33 10.64 5.70
C MET A 1 29.55 9.46 5.10
N ALA A 2 29.92 8.21 5.39
CA ALA A 2 29.37 7.04 4.67
C ALA A 2 28.83 5.91 5.58
N SER A 3 28.95 6.05 6.91
CA SER A 3 28.69 4.95 7.85
C SER A 3 27.41 5.10 8.68
N SER A 4 26.75 6.26 8.64
CA SER A 4 25.58 6.57 9.48
C SER A 4 24.23 6.16 8.87
N ILE A 5 24.17 5.94 7.55
CA ILE A 5 22.92 5.63 6.84
C ILE A 5 22.54 4.14 6.98
N THR A 6 23.53 3.25 7.12
CA THR A 6 23.35 1.79 7.18
C THR A 6 22.54 1.30 8.40
N SER A 7 22.34 2.15 9.41
CA SER A 7 21.63 1.77 10.64
C SER A 7 20.10 1.80 10.55
N LEU A 8 19.53 2.59 9.63
CA LEU A 8 18.07 2.84 9.57
C LEU A 8 17.29 1.80 8.75
N ASN A 9 17.96 1.05 7.88
CA ASN A 9 17.30 0.15 6.91
C ASN A 9 16.99 -1.26 7.45
N ARG A 10 16.90 -1.44 8.78
CA ARG A 10 16.74 -2.75 9.45
C ARG A 10 15.49 -2.89 10.33
N ILE A 11 14.61 -1.88 10.38
CA ILE A 11 13.35 -1.91 11.14
C ILE A 11 12.19 -1.48 10.23
N ASN A 12 11.78 -2.36 9.32
CA ASN A 12 10.49 -2.30 8.63
C ASN A 12 10.07 -3.67 8.08
N GLY A 13 10.22 -4.70 8.92
CA GLY A 13 9.90 -6.09 8.61
C GLY A 13 8.74 -6.62 9.44
N GLY A 14 7.54 -6.07 9.24
CA GLY A 14 6.27 -6.61 9.72
C GLY A 14 5.99 -6.52 11.22
N MET A 15 4.99 -5.72 11.62
CA MET A 15 4.11 -6.06 12.74
C MET A 15 2.79 -5.29 12.64
N SER A 16 1.78 -5.93 12.05
CA SER A 16 0.38 -5.54 12.22
C SER A 16 -0.10 -5.99 13.59
N SER A 17 -0.22 -5.07 14.56
CA SER A 17 -0.87 -5.34 15.86
C SER A 17 -1.41 -4.06 16.48
N CYS A 18 -2.53 -4.20 17.19
CA CYS A 18 -3.22 -3.12 17.87
C CYS A 18 -2.38 -2.49 18.98
N CYS A 19 -2.51 -1.17 19.17
CA CYS A 19 -2.29 -0.54 20.46
C CYS A 19 -3.25 0.65 20.63
N CYS A 20 -4.33 0.44 21.38
CA CYS A 20 -5.15 1.56 21.86
C CYS A 20 -4.41 2.24 23.02
N SER A 21 -4.42 3.57 23.05
CA SER A 21 -3.99 4.36 24.21
C SER A 21 -4.68 5.73 24.16
N SER A 22 -5.20 6.31 25.23
CA SER A 22 -5.64 5.78 26.54
C SER A 22 -6.13 7.01 27.33
N SER A 23 -7.32 6.99 27.93
CA SER A 23 -7.79 8.11 28.76
C SER A 23 -8.72 7.65 29.90
N SER A 24 -8.68 8.41 30.99
CA SER A 24 -9.71 8.49 32.05
C SER A 24 -10.15 7.18 32.75
N SER A 25 -9.41 6.82 33.80
CA SER A 25 -9.91 6.71 35.19
C SER A 25 -11.26 6.04 35.52
N SER A 26 -11.19 4.93 36.28
CA SER A 26 -12.10 4.66 37.42
C SER A 26 -11.42 3.72 38.42
N SER A 27 -11.83 3.77 39.70
CA SER A 27 -11.20 3.04 40.81
C SER A 27 -11.86 1.70 41.15
N SER A 28 -11.19 0.93 42.02
CA SER A 28 -11.74 -0.04 42.99
C SER A 28 -12.59 -1.22 42.51
N LEU A 29 -12.07 -2.46 42.66
CA LEU A 29 -12.60 -3.59 43.46
C LEU A 29 -11.63 -4.82 43.34
N PRO A 30 -11.75 -5.91 44.15
CA PRO A 30 -10.58 -6.68 44.60
C PRO A 30 -10.36 -8.06 43.93
N LEU A 31 -9.31 -8.77 44.39
CA LEU A 31 -8.99 -10.16 44.06
C LEU A 31 -10.16 -11.12 44.30
N LEU A 32 -10.30 -12.11 43.41
CA LEU A 32 -10.96 -13.38 43.68
C LEU A 32 -10.12 -14.54 43.10
N LEU A 33 -10.07 -15.66 43.82
CA LEU A 33 -9.18 -16.79 43.56
C LEU A 33 -9.79 -17.80 42.58
N LEU A 34 -9.02 -18.22 41.58
CA LEU A 34 -9.32 -19.40 40.77
C LEU A 34 -8.57 -20.63 41.31
N PRO A 35 -9.25 -21.74 41.68
CA PRO A 35 -8.59 -22.98 42.07
C PRO A 35 -8.00 -23.71 40.85
N ARG A 36 -6.81 -24.30 41.01
CA ARG A 36 -6.18 -25.16 40.00
C ARG A 36 -6.81 -26.56 40.01
N TYR A 37 -6.99 -27.17 38.84
CA TYR A 37 -7.16 -28.61 38.68
C TYR A 37 -5.98 -29.22 37.89
N PRO A 38 -5.40 -30.36 38.33
CA PRO A 38 -4.30 -31.03 37.64
C PRO A 38 -4.80 -32.07 36.61
N PRO A 39 -3.97 -32.46 35.62
CA PRO A 39 -4.31 -33.51 34.67
C PRO A 39 -4.06 -34.91 35.24
N SER A 40 -5.03 -35.81 35.10
CA SER A 40 -4.87 -37.25 35.36
C SER A 40 -4.90 -38.06 34.06
N LYS A 41 -4.08 -39.12 33.99
CA LYS A 41 -4.05 -40.07 32.88
C LYS A 41 -5.21 -41.05 33.02
N LEU A 42 -5.80 -41.49 31.90
CA LEU A 42 -6.34 -42.84 31.81
C LEU A 42 -6.09 -43.42 30.41
N SER A 43 -5.93 -44.74 30.32
CA SER A 43 -5.50 -45.45 29.12
C SER A 43 -6.51 -46.53 28.72
N LEU A 44 -6.57 -46.79 27.41
CA LEU A 44 -6.95 -48.06 26.78
C LEU A 44 -8.10 -48.87 27.42
N LEU A 45 -9.22 -48.94 26.70
CA LEU A 45 -9.97 -50.19 26.61
C LEU A 45 -10.20 -50.57 25.16
N THR A 46 -9.93 -51.83 24.83
CA THR A 46 -10.08 -52.40 23.50
C THR A 46 -11.48 -53.00 23.33
N SER A 47 -12.04 -52.92 22.12
CA SER A 47 -13.15 -53.77 21.73
C SER A 47 -12.94 -54.22 20.28
N ASN A 48 -12.88 -55.53 20.09
CA ASN A 48 -12.52 -56.17 18.83
C ASN A 48 -13.61 -57.20 18.50
N ARG A 49 -14.47 -56.88 17.52
CA ARG A 49 -15.46 -57.83 16.99
C ARG A 49 -15.43 -57.84 15.47
N ARG A 50 -14.76 -58.86 14.93
CA ARG A 50 -15.07 -59.40 13.60
C ARG A 50 -16.42 -60.11 13.67
N PHE A 51 -17.19 -60.08 12.59
CA PHE A 51 -18.06 -61.20 12.22
C PHE A 51 -18.01 -61.37 10.70
N HIS A 52 -18.15 -62.62 10.23
CA HIS A 52 -17.91 -62.99 8.84
C HIS A 52 -19.21 -63.41 8.15
N SER A 53 -19.38 -62.98 6.90
CA SER A 53 -20.13 -63.63 5.80
C SER A 53 -21.27 -64.61 6.15
N SER A 54 -22.46 -64.31 5.64
CA SER A 54 -23.26 -65.33 4.94
C SER A 54 -23.69 -64.78 3.56
N THR A 55 -23.82 -65.66 2.56
CA THR A 55 -24.08 -65.31 1.15
C THR A 55 -25.23 -66.18 0.64
N ILE A 56 -26.18 -65.58 -0.09
CA ILE A 56 -27.24 -66.30 -0.81
C ILE A 56 -27.09 -66.04 -2.31
N ARG A 57 -27.27 -67.08 -3.14
CA ARG A 57 -27.16 -67.04 -4.61
C ARG A 57 -28.50 -67.32 -5.27
N LEU A 58 -28.81 -66.60 -6.35
CA LEU A 58 -29.66 -66.96 -7.52
C LEU A 58 -29.74 -65.69 -8.42
N GLY A 59 -29.81 -65.72 -9.76
CA GLY A 59 -29.69 -66.85 -10.68
C GLY A 59 -29.67 -66.44 -12.18
N ARG A 60 -28.48 -66.20 -12.75
CA ARG A 60 -27.99 -66.62 -14.09
C ARG A 60 -28.93 -66.58 -15.34
N HIS A 61 -28.57 -65.79 -16.36
CA HIS A 61 -28.55 -66.13 -17.81
C HIS A 61 -27.69 -65.05 -18.53
N HIS A 62 -26.52 -65.31 -19.13
CA HIS A 62 -26.12 -66.13 -20.31
C HIS A 62 -26.17 -65.39 -21.67
N LEU A 63 -25.02 -64.88 -22.14
CA LEU A 63 -24.39 -65.17 -23.45
C LEU A 63 -23.03 -64.44 -23.60
N SER A 64 -22.09 -64.98 -24.39
CA SER A 64 -20.66 -64.57 -24.50
C SER A 64 -19.94 -65.35 -25.62
N PRO A 65 -18.61 -65.18 -25.88
CA PRO A 65 -17.74 -64.00 -25.73
C PRO A 65 -17.50 -63.41 -27.15
N PRO A 66 -16.43 -63.71 -27.96
CA PRO A 66 -14.96 -63.77 -27.78
C PRO A 66 -14.34 -62.34 -27.76
N ARG A 67 -13.02 -62.02 -27.87
CA ARG A 67 -11.65 -62.53 -27.53
C ARG A 67 -10.70 -61.31 -27.76
N ALA A 68 -9.45 -61.19 -27.31
CA ALA A 68 -8.50 -62.03 -26.55
C ALA A 68 -7.74 -61.13 -25.52
N ALA A 69 -7.30 -61.63 -24.36
CA ALA A 69 -5.92 -62.04 -24.02
C ALA A 69 -4.83 -60.92 -24.03
N SER A 70 -3.94 -60.78 -23.03
CA SER A 70 -3.80 -61.51 -21.74
C SER A 70 -2.85 -60.83 -20.73
N SER A 71 -3.05 -61.16 -19.44
CA SER A 71 -2.04 -61.30 -18.36
C SER A 71 -1.07 -60.15 -18.01
N SER A 72 -1.29 -59.55 -16.84
CA SER A 72 -0.23 -59.11 -15.91
C SER A 72 0.30 -60.28 -15.07
N PRO A 73 1.49 -60.15 -14.45
CA PRO A 73 1.56 -60.41 -13.00
C PRO A 73 2.39 -59.38 -12.22
N SER A 74 2.32 -59.48 -10.89
CA SER A 74 2.97 -58.59 -9.90
C SER A 74 4.10 -59.27 -9.13
N SER A 75 5.16 -58.55 -8.74
CA SER A 75 5.75 -58.63 -7.39
C SER A 75 6.92 -57.66 -7.11
N SER A 76 7.05 -57.30 -5.83
CA SER A 76 8.31 -57.10 -5.07
C SER A 76 9.44 -56.20 -5.57
N SER A 77 9.78 -55.22 -4.73
CA SER A 77 11.08 -54.55 -4.57
C SER A 77 12.33 -55.44 -4.61
N SER A 78 13.42 -54.98 -5.25
CA SER A 78 14.72 -54.77 -4.56
C SER A 78 15.76 -53.98 -5.37
N VAL A 79 16.43 -53.05 -4.67
CA VAL A 79 17.86 -52.65 -4.68
C VAL A 79 18.80 -53.05 -5.85
N ASN A 80 19.51 -52.04 -6.36
CA ASN A 80 20.80 -52.01 -7.09
C ASN A 80 21.02 -52.90 -8.34
N GLY A 81 21.21 -52.24 -9.48
CA GLY A 81 21.83 -52.83 -10.67
C GLY A 81 22.35 -51.77 -11.65
N PHE A 82 23.64 -51.40 -11.53
CA PHE A 82 24.37 -50.67 -12.57
C PHE A 82 25.04 -51.69 -13.52
N PRO A 83 24.73 -51.71 -14.82
CA PRO A 83 25.59 -52.30 -15.82
C PRO A 83 26.73 -51.32 -16.13
N PHE A 84 27.98 -51.78 -16.00
CA PHE A 84 29.16 -51.05 -16.44
C PHE A 84 29.35 -51.31 -17.95
N GLN A 85 29.28 -50.27 -18.78
CA GLN A 85 29.60 -50.36 -20.21
C GLN A 85 30.60 -49.24 -20.51
N ASP A 86 31.79 -49.62 -20.96
CA ASP A 86 32.92 -48.69 -21.00
C ASP A 86 32.88 -47.70 -22.18
N ASN A 87 33.69 -46.65 -22.03
CA ASN A 87 33.71 -45.46 -22.85
C ASN A 87 34.07 -45.72 -24.32
N LEU A 88 33.39 -45.00 -25.23
CA LEU A 88 34.09 -44.18 -26.25
C LEU A 88 33.15 -43.16 -26.93
N GLY A 89 33.48 -41.87 -26.81
CA GLY A 89 33.08 -40.85 -27.79
C GLY A 89 31.70 -40.16 -27.66
N LYS A 90 31.36 -39.52 -26.52
CA LYS A 90 30.20 -38.58 -26.49
C LYS A 90 30.37 -37.27 -25.69
N ASN A 91 31.56 -36.66 -25.74
CA ASN A 91 31.82 -35.32 -25.18
C ASN A 91 31.12 -34.13 -25.91
N GLY A 92 30.22 -34.39 -26.87
CA GLY A 92 29.47 -33.34 -27.57
C GLY A 92 28.22 -32.82 -26.83
N ASP A 93 27.40 -33.73 -26.30
CA ASP A 93 26.01 -33.41 -25.94
C ASP A 93 25.85 -32.57 -24.66
N LEU A 94 26.80 -32.65 -23.71
CA LEU A 94 26.74 -31.84 -22.48
C LEU A 94 26.81 -30.32 -22.74
N ARG A 95 27.31 -29.90 -23.91
CA ARG A 95 27.36 -28.47 -24.28
C ARG A 95 26.00 -27.95 -24.75
N GLY A 96 25.22 -28.79 -25.44
CA GLY A 96 23.89 -28.44 -25.95
C GLY A 96 22.89 -28.15 -24.83
N GLY A 97 22.64 -29.11 -23.95
CA GLY A 97 21.67 -28.96 -22.84
C GLY A 97 22.03 -27.85 -21.84
N ARG A 98 23.32 -27.46 -21.74
CA ARG A 98 23.75 -26.29 -20.95
C ARG A 98 23.45 -24.98 -21.68
N LEU A 99 23.65 -24.93 -23.00
CA LEU A 99 23.32 -23.78 -23.84
C LEU A 99 21.80 -23.56 -23.91
N GLU A 100 20.99 -24.61 -24.03
CA GLU A 100 19.53 -24.50 -24.00
C GLU A 100 19.01 -24.02 -22.63
N ARG A 101 19.54 -24.54 -21.51
CA ARG A 101 19.17 -24.03 -20.18
C ARG A 101 19.57 -22.56 -19.99
N VAL A 102 20.70 -22.14 -20.55
CA VAL A 102 21.12 -20.73 -20.56
C VAL A 102 20.23 -19.90 -21.48
N GLN A 103 19.84 -20.38 -22.67
CA GLN A 103 18.89 -19.69 -23.56
C GLN A 103 17.47 -19.63 -22.99
N ALA A 104 17.01 -20.66 -22.28
CA ALA A 104 15.75 -20.66 -21.56
C ALA A 104 15.80 -19.67 -20.38
N GLY A 105 16.91 -19.64 -19.62
CA GLY A 105 17.16 -18.63 -18.59
C GLY A 105 17.20 -17.21 -19.16
N ILE A 106 17.87 -16.99 -20.29
CA ILE A 106 17.93 -15.69 -20.99
C ILE A 106 16.55 -15.31 -21.53
N LYS A 107 15.76 -16.23 -22.10
CA LYS A 107 14.38 -15.96 -22.53
C LYS A 107 13.46 -15.66 -21.33
N LEU A 108 13.65 -16.34 -20.21
CA LEU A 108 12.90 -16.06 -18.97
C LEU A 108 13.27 -14.66 -18.44
N VAL A 109 14.56 -14.32 -18.39
CA VAL A 109 15.03 -12.96 -18.05
C VAL A 109 14.53 -11.91 -19.06
N LEU A 110 14.51 -12.18 -20.36
CA LEU A 110 13.93 -11.28 -21.37
C LEU A 110 12.41 -11.12 -21.24
N SER A 111 11.70 -12.15 -20.77
CA SER A 111 10.26 -12.04 -20.50
C SER A 111 9.97 -11.30 -19.19
N VAL A 112 10.87 -11.36 -18.21
CA VAL A 112 10.82 -10.63 -16.94
C VAL A 112 11.34 -9.19 -17.08
N LEU A 113 12.16 -8.88 -18.09
CA LEU A 113 12.50 -7.50 -18.44
C LEU A 113 11.25 -6.71 -18.90
N PRO A 114 11.18 -5.40 -18.62
CA PRO A 114 9.98 -4.60 -18.88
C PRO A 114 9.67 -4.55 -20.38
N GLY A 115 8.43 -4.93 -20.73
CA GLY A 115 7.96 -5.06 -22.12
C GLY A 115 7.74 -6.50 -22.59
N GLY A 116 8.23 -7.50 -21.87
CA GLY A 116 7.89 -8.91 -22.11
C GLY A 116 6.39 -9.21 -21.95
N SER A 117 5.89 -10.25 -22.62
CA SER A 117 4.48 -10.68 -22.55
C SER A 117 4.01 -11.01 -21.13
N TRP A 118 4.94 -11.36 -20.23
CA TRP A 118 4.71 -11.62 -18.81
C TRP A 118 4.14 -10.40 -18.04
N TRP A 119 4.42 -9.19 -18.54
CA TRP A 119 3.90 -7.92 -18.00
C TRP A 119 2.52 -7.52 -18.56
N ARG A 120 2.04 -8.19 -19.61
CA ARG A 120 0.67 -8.01 -20.09
C ARG A 120 -0.29 -8.76 -19.17
N LEU A 121 -0.85 -8.00 -18.24
CA LEU A 121 -2.12 -8.32 -17.60
C LEU A 121 -3.21 -7.88 -18.58
N ASP A 122 -3.68 -8.81 -19.41
CA ASP A 122 -4.62 -8.52 -20.51
C ASP A 122 -6.04 -8.25 -19.98
N GLU A 123 -6.38 -6.97 -19.83
CA GLU A 123 -7.73 -6.48 -20.09
C GLU A 123 -7.66 -5.06 -20.70
N GLN A 124 -8.74 -4.61 -21.36
CA GLN A 124 -8.65 -3.65 -22.46
C GLN A 124 -8.07 -2.27 -22.09
N GLU A 125 -7.05 -1.84 -22.83
CA GLU A 125 -6.29 -0.61 -22.58
C GLU A 125 -7.00 0.70 -23.01
N LYS A 126 -8.35 0.73 -22.99
CA LYS A 126 -9.18 1.86 -23.47
C LYS A 126 -9.67 2.83 -22.38
N GLU A 127 -9.77 2.43 -21.12
CA GLU A 127 -10.34 3.29 -20.06
C GLU A 127 -9.44 4.48 -19.68
N VAL A 128 -8.12 4.35 -19.85
CA VAL A 128 -7.07 5.19 -19.23
C VAL A 128 -7.22 6.69 -19.51
N GLY A 129 -7.76 7.08 -20.67
CA GLY A 129 -7.97 8.49 -21.03
C GLY A 129 -9.24 9.11 -20.44
N ILE A 130 -10.31 8.34 -20.32
CA ILE A 130 -11.63 8.83 -19.88
C ILE A 130 -11.70 8.82 -18.35
N ASP A 131 -11.23 7.73 -17.73
CA ASP A 131 -11.21 7.57 -16.27
C ASP A 131 -10.31 8.61 -15.59
N ALA A 132 -9.14 8.92 -16.17
CA ALA A 132 -8.23 9.90 -15.57
C ALA A 132 -8.87 11.28 -15.44
N GLN A 133 -9.62 11.72 -16.46
CA GLN A 133 -10.28 13.03 -16.44
C GLN A 133 -11.54 13.03 -15.57
N LYS A 134 -12.35 11.96 -15.62
CA LYS A 134 -13.56 11.81 -14.78
C LYS A 134 -13.20 11.70 -13.29
N SER A 135 -12.16 10.92 -12.96
CA SER A 135 -11.60 10.79 -11.62
C SER A 135 -11.01 12.11 -11.12
N ALA A 136 -10.32 12.89 -11.97
CA ALA A 136 -9.80 14.21 -11.57
C ALA A 136 -10.93 15.21 -11.23
N SER A 137 -12.03 15.23 -11.99
CA SER A 137 -13.19 16.06 -11.65
C SER A 137 -13.87 15.63 -10.33
N SER A 138 -14.03 14.32 -10.11
CA SER A 138 -14.54 13.78 -8.84
C SER A 138 -13.62 14.12 -7.66
N ALA A 139 -12.30 13.95 -7.83
CA ALA A 139 -11.29 14.27 -6.84
C ALA A 139 -11.38 15.72 -6.35
N ILE A 140 -11.54 16.68 -7.26
CA ILE A 140 -11.67 18.10 -6.93
C ILE A 140 -13.00 18.37 -6.19
N TYR A 141 -14.10 17.73 -6.58
CA TYR A 141 -15.39 17.82 -5.87
C TYR A 141 -15.28 17.29 -4.43
N VAL A 142 -14.74 16.06 -4.29
CA VAL A 142 -14.54 15.38 -3.01
C VAL A 142 -13.64 16.20 -2.08
N LEU A 143 -12.46 16.65 -2.53
CA LEU A 143 -11.56 17.47 -1.73
C LEU A 143 -12.17 18.83 -1.36
N ARG A 144 -12.87 19.49 -2.30
CA ARG A 144 -13.57 20.76 -2.01
C ARG A 144 -14.64 20.57 -0.93
N ARG A 145 -15.35 19.44 -0.92
CA ARG A 145 -16.39 19.16 0.07
C ARG A 145 -15.83 18.78 1.44
N MET A 146 -14.80 17.94 1.47
CA MET A 146 -14.01 17.70 2.69
C MET A 146 -13.48 19.02 3.28
N TRP A 147 -12.95 19.91 2.43
CA TRP A 147 -12.49 21.24 2.85
C TRP A 147 -13.61 22.08 3.44
N MET A 148 -14.79 22.17 2.79
CA MET A 148 -15.94 22.90 3.32
C MET A 148 -16.42 22.37 4.68
N MET A 149 -16.32 21.06 4.93
CA MET A 149 -16.65 20.48 6.25
C MET A 149 -15.68 20.89 7.37
N VAL A 150 -14.40 21.14 7.06
CA VAL A 150 -13.37 21.59 8.04
C VAL A 150 -13.27 23.13 8.12
N ALA A 151 -13.68 23.86 7.07
CA ALA A 151 -13.50 25.31 6.91
C ALA A 151 -14.22 26.22 7.94
N GLY A 152 -14.94 25.65 8.90
CA GLY A 152 -15.36 26.36 10.12
C GLY A 152 -14.21 26.62 11.09
N GLU A 153 -13.31 25.66 11.28
CA GLU A 153 -12.22 25.74 12.27
C GLU A 153 -10.95 26.32 11.63
N ARG A 154 -11.13 27.51 11.03
CA ARG A 154 -10.14 28.26 10.26
C ARG A 154 -8.83 28.48 11.01
N TRP A 155 -8.90 28.68 12.33
CA TRP A 155 -7.73 28.82 13.20
C TRP A 155 -6.85 27.57 13.23
N ILE A 156 -7.42 26.37 13.22
CA ILE A 156 -6.65 25.11 13.23
C ILE A 156 -5.97 24.90 11.88
N ILE A 157 -6.69 25.17 10.77
CA ILE A 157 -6.12 25.12 9.42
C ILE A 157 -4.97 26.14 9.28
N PHE A 158 -5.18 27.37 9.75
CA PHE A 158 -4.17 28.43 9.71
C PHE A 158 -2.93 28.04 10.53
N ALA A 159 -3.11 27.60 11.77
CA ALA A 159 -2.01 27.13 12.62
C ALA A 159 -1.26 25.94 12.03
N ALA A 160 -1.97 24.97 11.44
CA ALA A 160 -1.37 23.84 10.71
C ALA A 160 -0.53 24.32 9.51
N SER A 161 -1.05 25.28 8.73
CA SER A 161 -0.35 25.82 7.55
C SER A 161 0.87 26.65 7.92
N ALA A 162 0.78 27.50 8.96
CA ALA A 162 1.90 28.29 9.46
C ALA A 162 3.00 27.40 10.06
N ALA A 163 2.62 26.37 10.83
CA ALA A 163 3.56 25.36 11.33
C ALA A 163 4.21 24.56 10.20
N LEU A 164 3.47 24.22 9.13
CA LEU A 164 4.00 23.53 7.96
C LEU A 164 5.00 24.40 7.19
N VAL A 165 4.67 25.66 6.89
CA VAL A 165 5.60 26.58 6.21
C VAL A 165 6.85 26.84 7.05
N THR A 166 6.71 27.04 8.37
CA THR A 166 7.84 27.26 9.27
C THR A 166 8.74 26.04 9.40
N ALA A 167 8.15 24.83 9.52
CA ALA A 167 8.90 23.57 9.51
C ALA A 167 9.61 23.36 8.17
N ALA A 168 8.90 23.54 7.05
CA ALA A 168 9.48 23.36 5.72
C ALA A 168 10.62 24.34 5.44
N LEU A 169 10.47 25.63 5.78
CA LEU A 169 11.52 26.64 5.59
C LEU A 169 12.75 26.38 6.49
N SER A 170 12.52 25.85 7.70
CA SER A 170 13.60 25.40 8.59
C SER A 170 14.33 24.18 8.02
N GLU A 171 13.59 23.16 7.59
CA GLU A 171 14.14 21.95 6.96
C GLU A 171 14.88 22.27 5.63
N ILE A 172 14.35 23.19 4.80
CA ILE A 172 15.02 23.72 3.59
C ILE A 172 16.36 24.41 3.96
N SER A 173 16.45 25.06 5.11
CA SER A 173 17.65 25.82 5.51
C SER A 173 18.78 24.94 6.05
N ILE A 174 18.46 23.79 6.65
CA ILE A 174 19.42 22.90 7.31
C ILE A 174 20.60 22.47 6.39
N PRO A 175 20.39 22.00 5.15
CA PRO A 175 21.49 21.60 4.25
C PRO A 175 22.50 22.73 3.94
N ASN A 176 22.01 23.96 3.70
CA ASN A 176 22.86 25.12 3.44
C ASN A 176 23.76 25.46 4.63
N PHE A 177 23.20 25.52 5.85
CA PHE A 177 23.98 25.84 7.05
C PHE A 177 24.89 24.68 7.50
N LEU A 178 24.49 23.41 7.29
CA LEU A 178 25.37 22.25 7.51
C LEU A 178 26.61 22.32 6.61
N ALA A 179 26.42 22.50 5.31
CA ALA A 179 27.54 22.60 4.38
C ALA A 179 28.44 23.81 4.70
N ALA A 180 27.86 24.99 4.95
CA ALA A 180 28.62 26.17 5.37
C ALA A 180 29.44 25.90 6.64
N SER A 181 28.87 25.20 7.64
CA SER A 181 29.58 24.84 8.86
C SER A 181 30.76 23.89 8.62
N ILE A 182 30.68 22.98 7.65
CA ILE A 182 31.79 22.08 7.29
C ILE A 182 32.96 22.88 6.70
N PHE A 183 32.68 23.81 5.77
CA PHE A 183 33.73 24.59 5.14
C PHE A 183 34.29 25.71 6.04
N SER A 184 33.49 26.29 6.95
CA SER A 184 34.01 27.18 8.02
C SER A 184 34.94 26.47 9.01
N ALA A 185 34.75 25.16 9.25
CA ALA A 185 35.70 24.36 10.03
C ALA A 185 37.01 24.15 9.26
N GLN A 186 36.93 23.96 7.94
CA GLN A 186 38.11 23.78 7.08
C GLN A 186 38.93 25.08 6.90
N SER A 187 38.30 26.25 6.90
CA SER A 187 39.01 27.54 6.81
C SER A 187 39.64 28.02 8.13
N GLY A 188 39.36 27.34 9.24
CA GLY A 188 39.86 27.72 10.57
C GLY A 188 39.09 28.88 11.25
N GLU A 189 38.04 29.42 10.62
CA GLU A 189 37.23 30.51 11.18
C GLU A 189 36.26 30.02 12.26
N SER A 190 36.81 29.78 13.45
CA SER A 190 36.09 29.31 14.64
C SER A 190 34.82 30.12 14.94
N MET A 191 34.86 31.44 14.79
CA MET A 191 33.70 32.32 15.03
C MET A 191 32.55 32.08 14.04
N LEU A 192 32.86 31.85 12.75
CA LEU A 192 31.85 31.49 11.75
C LEU A 192 31.33 30.07 11.99
N PHE A 193 32.22 29.13 12.34
CA PHE A 193 31.83 27.76 12.69
C PHE A 193 30.83 27.72 13.85
N TYR A 194 31.12 28.36 15.00
CA TYR A 194 30.20 28.39 16.13
C TYR A 194 28.87 29.09 15.80
N ARG A 195 28.89 30.14 14.98
CA ARG A 195 27.66 30.82 14.52
C ARG A 195 26.80 29.90 13.64
N ASN A 196 27.41 29.23 12.66
CA ASN A 196 26.72 28.33 11.74
C ASN A 196 26.18 27.09 12.48
N ALA A 197 26.98 26.48 13.36
CA ALA A 197 26.54 25.35 14.19
C ALA A 197 25.36 25.71 15.11
N LYS A 198 25.39 26.89 15.76
CA LYS A 198 24.27 27.38 16.58
C LYS A 198 22.99 27.58 15.76
N LEU A 199 23.11 28.07 14.51
CA LEU A 199 21.96 28.20 13.60
C LEU A 199 21.40 26.83 13.19
N VAL A 200 22.25 25.85 12.86
CA VAL A 200 21.78 24.47 12.56
C VAL A 200 21.02 23.87 13.75
N ILE A 201 21.55 23.98 14.96
CA ILE A 201 20.90 23.46 16.18
C ILE A 201 19.53 24.13 16.39
N LEU A 202 19.46 25.46 16.26
CA LEU A 202 18.20 26.21 16.40
C LEU A 202 17.18 25.83 15.33
N LEU A 203 17.61 25.68 14.07
CA LEU A 203 16.76 25.24 12.96
C LEU A 203 16.22 23.83 13.19
N CYS A 204 17.04 22.89 13.67
CA CYS A 204 16.61 21.52 14.00
C CYS A 204 15.56 21.49 15.12
N ILE A 205 15.75 22.30 16.17
CA ILE A 205 14.78 22.41 17.28
C ILE A 205 13.47 23.02 16.77
N THR A 206 13.56 24.10 15.99
CA THR A 206 12.39 24.78 15.40
C THR A 206 11.65 23.85 14.44
N SER A 207 12.34 23.15 13.53
CA SER A 207 11.70 22.18 12.63
C SER A 207 11.04 21.04 13.39
N GLY A 208 11.67 20.51 14.44
CA GLY A 208 11.10 19.44 15.26
C GLY A 208 9.79 19.86 15.94
N ILE A 209 9.80 21.02 16.61
CA ILE A 209 8.61 21.56 17.27
C ILE A 209 7.51 21.88 16.25
N CYS A 210 7.84 22.56 15.15
CA CYS A 210 6.85 22.93 14.13
C CYS A 210 6.29 21.71 13.37
N SER A 211 7.09 20.67 13.07
CA SER A 211 6.57 19.43 12.48
C SER A 211 5.71 18.62 13.46
N GLY A 212 6.00 18.66 14.77
CA GLY A 212 5.13 18.12 15.81
C GLY A 212 3.79 18.84 15.88
N LEU A 213 3.81 20.17 15.99
CA LEU A 213 2.60 21.02 16.02
C LEU A 213 1.75 20.84 14.75
N ARG A 214 2.36 20.83 13.56
CA ARG A 214 1.70 20.48 12.29
C ARG A 214 0.98 19.14 12.38
N GLY A 215 1.66 18.11 12.90
CA GLY A 215 1.08 16.77 13.08
C GLY A 215 -0.15 16.79 14.00
N CYS A 216 -0.06 17.48 15.14
CA CYS A 216 -1.18 17.65 16.07
C CYS A 216 -2.37 18.37 15.42
N PHE A 217 -2.16 19.52 14.78
CA PHE A 217 -3.26 20.28 14.17
C PHE A 217 -3.93 19.54 13.00
N PHE A 218 -3.16 18.84 12.15
CA PHE A 218 -3.74 17.98 11.11
C PHE A 218 -4.53 16.79 11.69
N SER A 219 -4.08 16.20 12.80
CA SER A 219 -4.78 15.12 13.49
C SER A 219 -6.12 15.60 14.08
N ILE A 220 -6.12 16.78 14.72
CA ILE A 220 -7.34 17.40 15.28
C ILE A 220 -8.32 17.75 14.15
N ALA A 221 -7.88 18.43 13.10
CA ALA A 221 -8.70 18.77 11.92
C ALA A 221 -9.32 17.53 11.26
N ASN A 222 -8.57 16.43 11.17
CA ASN A 222 -9.07 15.14 10.72
C ASN A 222 -10.14 14.55 11.65
N MET A 223 -9.94 14.59 12.97
CA MET A 223 -10.92 14.06 13.93
C MET A 223 -12.25 14.84 13.88
N ILE A 224 -12.19 16.16 13.70
CA ILE A 224 -13.35 17.03 13.43
C ILE A 224 -14.06 16.62 12.14
N LEU A 225 -13.31 16.38 11.05
CA LEU A 225 -13.89 15.92 9.78
C LEU A 225 -14.60 14.58 9.92
N VAL A 226 -13.96 13.58 10.56
CA VAL A 226 -14.56 12.25 10.74
C VAL A 226 -15.84 12.32 11.56
N LYS A 227 -15.85 13.14 12.62
CA LYS A 227 -17.07 13.42 13.39
C LYS A 227 -18.17 13.97 12.48
N ARG A 228 -17.91 15.11 11.81
CA ARG A 228 -18.89 15.79 10.94
C ARG A 228 -19.38 14.89 9.79
N MET A 229 -18.52 14.06 9.21
CA MET A 229 -18.90 13.10 8.16
C MET A 229 -19.76 11.94 8.68
N ARG A 230 -19.46 11.38 9.85
CA ARG A 230 -20.31 10.34 10.45
C ARG A 230 -21.65 10.89 10.91
N GLU A 231 -21.69 12.10 11.46
CA GLU A 231 -22.93 12.81 11.81
C GLU A 231 -23.80 13.05 10.56
N ALA A 232 -23.21 13.60 9.49
CA ALA A 232 -23.92 13.83 8.23
C ALA A 232 -24.42 12.53 7.57
N LEU A 233 -23.58 11.49 7.47
CA LEU A 233 -23.97 10.21 6.88
C LEU A 233 -25.04 9.49 7.70
N TYR A 234 -24.90 9.46 9.03
CA TYR A 234 -25.90 8.83 9.91
C TYR A 234 -27.25 9.55 9.84
N SER A 235 -27.24 10.89 9.84
CA SER A 235 -28.46 11.68 9.62
C SER A 235 -29.08 11.44 8.24
N SER A 236 -28.27 11.36 7.18
CA SER A 236 -28.76 11.15 5.80
C SER A 236 -29.41 9.77 5.64
N LEU A 237 -28.85 8.75 6.29
CA LEU A 237 -29.40 7.39 6.33
C LEU A 237 -30.71 7.31 7.14
N LEU A 238 -30.82 8.01 8.28
CA LEU A 238 -32.02 7.99 9.12
C LEU A 238 -33.28 8.56 8.43
N PHE A 239 -33.12 9.48 7.47
CA PHE A 239 -34.24 10.06 6.71
C PHE A 239 -34.53 9.35 5.37
N GLN A 240 -34.06 8.12 5.17
CA GLN A 240 -34.36 7.31 3.97
C GLN A 240 -35.64 6.47 4.10
N ASP A 241 -36.23 6.16 2.94
CA ASP A 241 -37.38 5.26 2.83
C ASP A 241 -37.08 3.84 3.33
N ILE A 242 -38.10 3.15 3.83
CA ILE A 242 -38.00 1.72 4.19
C ILE A 242 -37.51 0.88 2.98
N PHE A 243 -37.93 1.25 1.76
CA PHE A 243 -37.49 0.64 0.50
C PHE A 243 -35.97 0.73 0.25
N PHE A 244 -35.27 1.71 0.84
CA PHE A 244 -33.80 1.77 0.80
C PHE A 244 -33.19 0.69 1.70
N PHE A 245 -33.75 0.48 2.90
CA PHE A 245 -33.31 -0.55 3.85
C PHE A 245 -33.69 -1.97 3.42
N ASP A 246 -34.77 -2.15 2.65
CA ASP A 246 -35.10 -3.42 1.99
C ASP A 246 -34.07 -3.81 0.89
N LYS A 247 -33.29 -2.84 0.40
CA LYS A 247 -32.36 -2.99 -0.73
C LYS A 247 -30.88 -3.04 -0.33
N GLU A 248 -30.43 -2.18 0.59
CA GLU A 248 -29.04 -2.14 1.06
C GLU A 248 -28.91 -2.85 2.42
N ALA A 249 -28.02 -3.82 2.53
CA ALA A 249 -27.86 -4.58 3.76
C ALA A 249 -27.36 -3.70 4.92
N VAL A 250 -27.98 -3.83 6.10
CA VAL A 250 -27.61 -3.08 7.32
C VAL A 250 -26.13 -3.27 7.70
N GLY A 251 -25.55 -4.44 7.40
CA GLY A 251 -24.12 -4.71 7.55
C GLY A 251 -23.24 -3.84 6.66
N ASP A 252 -23.63 -3.62 5.40
CA ASP A 252 -22.89 -2.77 4.46
C ASP A 252 -23.03 -1.30 4.83
N LEU A 253 -24.22 -0.84 5.22
CA LEU A 253 -24.44 0.51 5.73
C LEU A 253 -23.58 0.80 6.98
N THR A 254 -23.51 -0.16 7.91
CA THR A 254 -22.64 -0.09 9.09
C THR A 254 -21.15 -0.10 8.71
N SER A 255 -20.76 -0.91 7.73
CA SER A 255 -19.39 -0.97 7.20
C SER A 255 -18.98 0.36 6.56
N ARG A 256 -19.83 0.98 5.75
CA ARG A 256 -19.60 2.30 5.13
C ARG A 256 -19.42 3.41 6.19
N LEU A 257 -20.31 3.45 7.19
CA LEU A 257 -20.24 4.41 8.32
C LEU A 257 -19.00 4.20 9.20
N GLY A 258 -18.57 2.94 9.35
CA GLY A 258 -17.37 2.54 10.08
C GLY A 258 -16.09 2.75 9.28
N ALA A 259 -15.82 1.80 8.37
CA ALA A 259 -14.57 1.62 7.66
C ALA A 259 -14.33 2.67 6.56
N ASP A 260 -15.32 3.00 5.73
CA ASP A 260 -15.10 3.94 4.61
C ASP A 260 -14.86 5.37 5.13
N CYS A 261 -15.62 5.82 6.12
CA CYS A 261 -15.33 7.07 6.84
C CYS A 261 -13.92 7.08 7.49
N GLN A 262 -13.40 5.92 7.92
CA GLN A 262 -12.05 5.78 8.46
C GLN A 262 -10.97 5.61 7.35
N GLN A 263 -11.34 5.24 6.12
CA GLN A 263 -10.48 5.35 4.96
C GLN A 263 -10.34 6.81 4.54
N VAL A 264 -11.46 7.53 4.39
CA VAL A 264 -11.52 8.99 4.18
C VAL A 264 -10.60 9.74 5.17
N SER A 265 -10.65 9.39 6.45
CA SER A 265 -9.82 9.98 7.51
C SER A 265 -8.32 9.95 7.22
N ARG A 266 -7.82 8.80 6.73
CA ARG A 266 -6.38 8.58 6.50
C ARG A 266 -5.85 9.46 5.37
N VAL A 267 -6.70 9.77 4.39
CA VAL A 267 -6.37 10.66 3.25
C VAL A 267 -5.94 12.05 3.71
N ILE A 268 -6.62 12.63 4.70
CA ILE A 268 -6.39 14.01 5.12
C ILE A 268 -5.37 14.12 6.25
N SER A 269 -5.36 13.17 7.19
CA SER A 269 -4.35 13.13 8.26
C SER A 269 -2.96 12.71 7.79
N GLY A 270 -2.90 11.72 6.89
CA GLY A 270 -1.69 11.18 6.28
C GLY A 270 -1.38 11.80 4.93
N ASP A 271 -2.01 11.31 3.87
CA ASP A 271 -1.60 11.52 2.48
C ASP A 271 -1.49 13.02 2.12
N LEU A 272 -2.55 13.80 2.37
CA LEU A 272 -2.59 15.24 2.03
C LEU A 272 -1.57 16.05 2.83
N ASN A 273 -1.36 15.71 4.10
CA ASN A 273 -0.36 16.31 4.98
C ASN A 273 1.08 16.00 4.51
N MET A 274 1.34 14.75 4.10
CA MET A 274 2.62 14.33 3.52
C MET A 274 2.86 14.96 2.14
N ILE A 275 1.86 15.00 1.26
CA ILE A 275 1.97 15.66 -0.05
C ILE A 275 2.28 17.14 0.15
N SER A 276 1.53 17.83 1.01
CA SER A 276 1.72 19.28 1.26
C SER A 276 3.13 19.58 1.79
N ARG A 277 3.63 18.79 2.75
CA ARG A 277 5.01 18.93 3.25
C ARG A 277 6.03 18.68 2.15
N ASN A 278 5.99 17.50 1.52
CA ASN A 278 7.01 17.10 0.56
C ASN A 278 6.99 17.97 -0.71
N PHE A 279 5.83 18.45 -1.15
CA PHE A 279 5.70 19.37 -2.29
C PHE A 279 6.38 20.72 -2.02
N ILE A 280 6.11 21.35 -0.87
CA ILE A 280 6.75 22.63 -0.50
C ILE A 280 8.27 22.45 -0.32
N GLN A 281 8.71 21.33 0.24
CA GLN A 281 10.14 21.00 0.37
C GLN A 281 10.81 20.75 -0.98
N GLY A 282 10.14 20.05 -1.90
CA GLY A 282 10.61 19.82 -3.26
C GLY A 282 10.71 21.11 -4.07
N MET A 283 9.70 21.97 -4.00
CA MET A 283 9.74 23.31 -4.60
C MET A 283 10.87 24.16 -4.00
N GLY A 284 11.06 24.12 -2.68
CA GLY A 284 12.14 24.85 -1.99
C GLY A 284 13.53 24.37 -2.43
N ALA A 285 13.76 23.06 -2.44
CA ALA A 285 15.01 22.45 -2.90
C ALA A 285 15.26 22.77 -4.38
N LEU A 286 14.26 22.59 -5.26
CA LEU A 286 14.37 22.90 -6.69
C LEU A 286 14.69 24.39 -6.94
N THR A 287 14.03 25.29 -6.22
CA THR A 287 14.29 26.74 -6.29
C THR A 287 15.72 27.06 -5.85
N TYR A 288 16.19 26.47 -4.75
CA TYR A 288 17.57 26.64 -4.28
C TYR A 288 18.59 26.12 -5.31
N LEU A 289 18.33 24.96 -5.93
CA LEU A 289 19.18 24.39 -6.98
C LEU A 289 19.27 25.32 -8.21
N PHE A 290 18.15 25.92 -8.63
CA PHE A 290 18.13 26.89 -9.73
C PHE A 290 18.87 28.20 -9.42
N ILE A 291 18.81 28.68 -8.17
CA ILE A 291 19.59 29.83 -7.70
C ILE A 291 21.10 29.50 -7.68
N LEU A 292 21.45 28.27 -7.28
CA LEU A 292 22.84 27.82 -7.15
C LEU A 292 23.54 27.68 -8.51
N SER A 293 22.99 26.90 -9.45
CA SER A 293 23.45 26.89 -10.84
C SER A 293 22.48 26.16 -11.79
N ARG A 294 22.13 26.83 -12.90
CA ARG A 294 21.21 26.31 -13.93
C ARG A 294 21.60 24.93 -14.52
N PRO A 295 22.85 24.62 -14.91
CA PRO A 295 23.17 23.31 -15.50
C PRO A 295 22.98 22.14 -14.53
N LEU A 296 23.26 22.35 -13.23
CA LEU A 296 23.08 21.34 -12.18
C LEU A 296 21.60 21.19 -11.77
N ALA A 297 20.83 22.29 -11.79
CA ALA A 297 19.38 22.23 -11.63
C ALA A 297 18.71 21.45 -12.77
N LEU A 298 19.14 21.64 -14.02
CA LEU A 298 18.59 20.93 -15.18
C LEU A 298 18.87 19.42 -15.14
N SER A 299 20.05 18.99 -14.69
CA SER A 299 20.35 17.55 -14.57
C SER A 299 19.52 16.88 -13.47
N THR A 300 19.34 17.53 -12.32
CA THR A 300 18.45 17.03 -11.25
C THR A 300 16.97 17.02 -11.66
N LEU A 301 16.51 18.00 -12.44
CA LEU A 301 15.15 18.04 -12.98
C LEU A 301 14.91 16.90 -13.99
N LEU A 302 15.85 16.65 -14.91
CA LEU A 302 15.79 15.52 -15.85
C LEU A 302 15.68 14.18 -15.11
N ILE A 303 16.47 14.00 -14.05
CA ILE A 303 16.46 12.80 -13.21
C ILE A 303 15.14 12.67 -12.42
N CYS A 304 14.62 13.76 -11.88
CA CYS A 304 13.30 13.80 -11.25
C CYS A 304 12.20 13.39 -12.25
N SER A 305 12.28 13.86 -13.50
CA SER A 305 11.35 13.53 -14.57
C SER A 305 11.41 12.06 -15.00
N THR A 306 12.61 11.47 -15.13
CA THR A 306 12.73 10.03 -15.46
C THR A 306 12.24 9.16 -14.30
N LEU A 307 12.59 9.51 -13.05
CA LEU A 307 12.12 8.81 -11.85
C LEU A 307 10.59 8.84 -11.74
N SER A 308 9.97 10.01 -11.94
CA SER A 308 8.51 10.20 -11.98
C SER A 308 7.86 9.37 -13.09
N THR A 309 8.47 9.33 -14.28
CA THR A 309 7.97 8.55 -15.42
C THR A 309 7.92 7.05 -15.09
N ILE A 310 9.01 6.49 -14.54
CA ILE A 310 9.05 5.05 -14.19
C ILE A 310 8.10 4.75 -13.01
N MET A 311 7.96 5.67 -12.04
CA MET A 311 6.94 5.59 -10.98
C MET A 311 5.52 5.47 -11.55
N LEU A 312 5.17 6.25 -12.58
CA LEU A 312 3.83 6.19 -13.20
C LEU A 312 3.56 4.85 -13.89
N PHE A 313 4.56 4.26 -14.56
CA PHE A 313 4.44 2.92 -15.14
C PHE A 313 4.30 1.84 -14.06
N TYR A 314 5.16 1.85 -13.04
CA TYR A 314 5.11 0.89 -11.95
C TYR A 314 3.81 1.01 -11.13
N GLY A 315 3.38 2.23 -10.81
CA GLY A 315 2.12 2.50 -10.10
C GLY A 315 0.88 2.04 -10.87
N ARG A 316 0.87 2.12 -12.21
CA ARG A 316 -0.21 1.55 -13.05
C ARG A 316 -0.20 0.02 -13.02
N TYR A 317 0.97 -0.62 -13.12
CA TYR A 317 1.09 -2.06 -12.98
C TYR A 317 0.64 -2.54 -11.59
N GLN A 318 1.09 -1.87 -10.52
CA GLN A 318 0.71 -2.17 -9.14
C GLN A 318 -0.80 -2.04 -8.91
N LYS A 319 -1.47 -1.05 -9.53
CA LYS A 319 -2.94 -0.92 -9.47
C LYS A 319 -3.67 -2.03 -10.23
N ARG A 320 -3.17 -2.47 -11.40
CA ARG A 320 -3.71 -3.65 -12.11
C ARG A 320 -3.53 -4.93 -11.28
N ALA A 321 -2.34 -5.17 -10.74
CA ALA A 321 -2.05 -6.32 -9.90
C ALA A 321 -2.94 -6.36 -8.64
N ALA A 322 -3.10 -5.23 -7.94
CA ALA A 322 -3.94 -5.14 -6.74
C ALA A 322 -5.43 -5.47 -7.02
N ARG A 323 -5.98 -5.02 -8.16
CA ARG A 323 -7.35 -5.39 -8.58
C ARG A 323 -7.50 -6.91 -8.71
N LEU A 324 -6.63 -7.56 -9.48
CA LEU A 324 -6.68 -9.01 -9.71
C LEU A 324 -6.41 -9.83 -8.43
N THR A 325 -5.52 -9.35 -7.54
CA THR A 325 -5.31 -9.95 -6.22
C THR A 325 -6.59 -9.89 -5.38
N GLN A 326 -7.31 -8.76 -5.39
CA GLN A 326 -8.57 -8.60 -4.66
C GLN A 326 -9.69 -9.48 -5.26
N GLU A 327 -9.79 -9.54 -6.59
CA GLU A 327 -10.74 -10.38 -7.32
C GLU A 327 -10.55 -11.88 -7.04
N PHE A 328 -9.33 -12.40 -7.20
CA PHE A 328 -9.06 -13.82 -6.94
C PHE A 328 -9.20 -14.17 -5.45
N THR A 329 -8.99 -13.19 -4.55
CA THR A 329 -9.31 -13.35 -3.11
C THR A 329 -10.82 -13.42 -2.88
N ALA A 330 -11.62 -12.64 -3.61
CA ALA A 330 -13.09 -12.71 -3.54
C ALA A 330 -13.61 -14.07 -4.04
N CYS A 331 -13.17 -14.55 -5.21
CA CYS A 331 -13.56 -15.87 -5.72
C CYS A 331 -13.11 -17.03 -4.81
N ALA A 332 -11.93 -16.93 -4.18
CA ALA A 332 -11.49 -17.90 -3.18
C ALA A 332 -12.39 -17.88 -1.92
N ASN A 333 -12.76 -16.69 -1.44
CA ASN A 333 -13.67 -16.53 -0.30
C ASN A 333 -15.10 -17.03 -0.62
N GLU A 334 -15.59 -16.82 -1.84
CA GLU A 334 -16.88 -17.33 -2.31
C GLU A 334 -16.94 -18.86 -2.29
N VAL A 335 -15.93 -19.52 -2.87
CA VAL A 335 -15.77 -20.99 -2.82
C VAL A 335 -15.70 -21.49 -1.37
N ALA A 336 -14.97 -20.80 -0.50
CA ALA A 336 -14.88 -21.14 0.91
C ALA A 336 -16.23 -20.96 1.64
N GLN A 337 -16.95 -19.87 1.37
CA GLN A 337 -18.25 -19.56 1.98
C GLN A 337 -19.32 -20.58 1.56
N GLU A 338 -19.38 -20.95 0.28
CA GLU A 338 -20.26 -22.02 -0.22
C GLU A 338 -19.92 -23.37 0.47
N THR A 339 -18.64 -23.76 0.46
CA THR A 339 -18.17 -25.04 1.02
C THR A 339 -18.42 -25.15 2.52
N LEU A 340 -18.24 -24.06 3.28
CA LEU A 340 -18.45 -24.02 4.72
C LEU A 340 -19.94 -23.95 5.10
N SER A 341 -20.75 -23.20 4.35
CA SER A 341 -22.21 -23.16 4.53
C SER A 341 -22.83 -24.54 4.24
N LEU A 342 -22.42 -25.17 3.13
CA LEU A 342 -22.91 -26.48 2.70
C LEU A 342 -22.07 -27.66 3.25
N VAL A 343 -21.31 -27.47 4.33
CA VAL A 343 -20.37 -28.49 4.86
C VAL A 343 -21.04 -29.82 5.17
N ARG A 344 -22.31 -29.83 5.60
CA ARG A 344 -23.09 -31.07 5.79
C ARG A 344 -23.27 -31.84 4.49
N THR A 345 -23.60 -31.15 3.40
CA THR A 345 -23.74 -31.71 2.05
C THR A 345 -22.41 -32.27 1.56
N VAL A 346 -21.31 -31.50 1.68
CA VAL A 346 -19.95 -31.95 1.30
C VAL A 346 -19.54 -33.23 2.03
N ARG A 347 -19.87 -33.36 3.32
CA ARG A 347 -19.63 -34.57 4.12
C ARG A 347 -20.52 -35.76 3.70
N VAL A 348 -21.78 -35.53 3.32
CA VAL A 348 -22.70 -36.57 2.87
C VAL A 348 -22.31 -37.13 1.49
N TYR A 349 -21.87 -36.29 0.56
CA TYR A 349 -21.41 -36.71 -0.77
C TYR A 349 -19.92 -37.10 -0.81
N GLY A 350 -19.14 -36.84 0.25
CA GLY A 350 -17.72 -37.19 0.34
C GLY A 350 -16.80 -36.35 -0.55
N THR A 351 -17.26 -35.20 -1.06
CA THR A 351 -16.57 -34.38 -2.08
C THR A 351 -15.45 -33.50 -1.53
N GLU A 352 -15.06 -33.68 -0.27
CA GLU A 352 -14.05 -32.88 0.47
C GLU A 352 -12.76 -32.59 -0.32
N LYS A 353 -12.26 -33.58 -1.05
CA LYS A 353 -11.04 -33.45 -1.87
C LYS A 353 -11.24 -32.65 -3.15
N GLN A 354 -12.45 -32.65 -3.72
CA GLN A 354 -12.79 -31.85 -4.89
C GLN A 354 -12.94 -30.38 -4.51
N GLU A 355 -13.62 -30.07 -3.39
CA GLU A 355 -13.73 -28.70 -2.88
C GLU A 355 -12.38 -28.12 -2.46
N PHE A 356 -11.53 -28.93 -1.80
CA PHE A 356 -10.15 -28.53 -1.53
C PHE A 356 -9.37 -28.22 -2.82
N GLY A 357 -9.55 -29.02 -3.88
CA GLY A 357 -8.96 -28.77 -5.19
C GLY A 357 -9.47 -27.47 -5.84
N ARG A 358 -10.78 -27.21 -5.76
CA ARG A 358 -11.42 -25.97 -6.28
C ARG A 358 -10.87 -24.72 -5.58
N TYR A 359 -10.69 -24.77 -4.26
CA TYR A 359 -10.05 -23.69 -3.50
C TYR A 359 -8.55 -23.57 -3.81
N GLN A 360 -7.84 -24.70 -3.95
CA GLN A 360 -6.41 -24.73 -4.30
C GLN A 360 -6.13 -24.10 -5.68
N GLU A 361 -7.01 -24.25 -6.67
CA GLU A 361 -6.85 -23.62 -7.98
C GLU A 361 -6.81 -22.08 -7.88
N TRP A 362 -7.71 -21.48 -7.09
CA TRP A 362 -7.71 -20.04 -6.82
C TRP A 362 -6.46 -19.59 -6.06
N LEU A 363 -5.99 -20.37 -5.06
CA LEU A 363 -4.73 -20.08 -4.38
C LEU A 363 -3.51 -20.14 -5.33
N VAL A 364 -3.49 -21.05 -6.30
CA VAL A 364 -2.41 -21.12 -7.31
C VAL A 364 -2.44 -19.90 -8.25
N LYS A 365 -3.63 -19.44 -8.67
CA LYS A 365 -3.79 -18.20 -9.44
C LYS A 365 -3.30 -16.98 -8.65
N LEU A 366 -3.70 -16.88 -7.37
CA LEU A 366 -3.30 -15.81 -6.45
C LEU A 366 -1.77 -15.81 -6.20
N ALA A 367 -1.16 -16.98 -6.02
CA ALA A 367 0.29 -17.12 -5.85
C ALA A 367 1.08 -16.77 -7.13
N ASN A 368 0.53 -17.05 -8.32
CA ASN A 368 1.11 -16.63 -9.60
C ASN A 368 1.14 -15.09 -9.71
N ILE A 369 0.07 -14.40 -9.30
CA ILE A 369 0.06 -12.93 -9.24
C ILE A 369 1.00 -12.40 -8.16
N GLY A 370 0.97 -12.94 -6.94
CA GLY A 370 1.85 -12.49 -5.84
C GLY A 370 3.34 -12.65 -6.15
N THR A 371 3.73 -13.72 -6.84
CA THR A 371 5.11 -13.89 -7.32
C THR A 371 5.46 -12.93 -8.45
N ARG A 372 4.57 -12.72 -9.44
CA ARG A 372 4.75 -11.66 -10.47
C ARG A 372 4.91 -10.27 -9.86
N GLN A 373 4.09 -9.93 -8.87
CA GLN A 373 4.16 -8.66 -8.15
C GLN A 373 5.48 -8.53 -7.37
N SER A 374 5.94 -9.61 -6.73
CA SER A 374 7.22 -9.63 -5.99
C SER A 374 8.43 -9.42 -6.90
N PHE A 375 8.46 -10.09 -8.06
CA PHE A 375 9.50 -9.87 -9.07
C PHE A 375 9.43 -8.47 -9.68
N ALA A 376 8.23 -7.93 -9.93
CA ALA A 376 8.05 -6.56 -10.42
C ALA A 376 8.54 -5.51 -9.41
N TYR A 377 8.24 -5.69 -8.12
CA TYR A 377 8.78 -4.86 -7.04
C TYR A 377 10.31 -4.98 -6.95
N GLY A 378 10.87 -6.18 -7.12
CA GLY A 378 12.32 -6.40 -7.19
C GLY A 378 12.98 -5.63 -8.32
N PHE A 379 12.41 -5.68 -9.53
CA PHE A 379 12.90 -4.92 -10.69
C PHE A 379 12.75 -3.41 -10.47
N TRP A 380 11.61 -2.94 -9.97
CA TRP A 380 11.37 -1.55 -9.61
C TRP A 380 12.41 -1.04 -8.60
N SER A 381 12.62 -1.78 -7.51
CA SER A 381 13.59 -1.43 -6.46
C SER A 381 15.03 -1.40 -7.00
N MET A 382 15.40 -2.36 -7.84
CA MET A 382 16.71 -2.36 -8.52
C MET A 382 16.88 -1.12 -9.41
N ALA A 383 15.88 -0.79 -10.24
CA ALA A 383 15.92 0.38 -11.12
C ALA A 383 15.98 1.70 -10.33
N PHE A 384 15.17 1.81 -9.27
CA PHE A 384 15.15 2.97 -8.37
C PHE A 384 16.52 3.20 -7.71
N ASN A 385 17.10 2.16 -7.08
CA ASN A 385 18.40 2.26 -6.40
C ASN A 385 19.55 2.52 -7.40
N PHE A 386 19.48 1.93 -8.60
CA PHE A 386 20.46 2.20 -9.66
C PHE A 386 20.41 3.66 -10.13
N ILE A 387 19.22 4.21 -10.39
CA ILE A 387 19.05 5.62 -10.77
C ILE A 387 19.47 6.55 -9.62
N TYR A 388 19.13 6.22 -8.37
CA TYR A 388 19.52 6.97 -7.19
C TYR A 388 21.05 7.09 -7.04
N HIS A 389 21.78 5.97 -7.06
CA HIS A 389 23.23 6.00 -6.94
C HIS A 389 23.93 6.53 -8.20
N SER A 390 23.39 6.26 -9.39
CA SER A 390 23.86 6.87 -10.64
C SER A 390 23.73 8.40 -10.58
N THR A 391 22.66 8.93 -10.00
CA THR A 391 22.47 10.37 -9.77
C THR A 391 23.57 10.94 -8.89
N GLN A 392 23.91 10.27 -7.78
CA GLN A 392 25.00 10.71 -6.89
C GLN A 392 26.35 10.76 -7.63
N VAL A 393 26.65 9.77 -8.48
CA VAL A 393 27.87 9.73 -9.30
C VAL A 393 27.87 10.84 -10.37
N VAL A 394 26.78 11.00 -11.12
CA VAL A 394 26.63 12.05 -12.15
C VAL A 394 26.70 13.45 -11.54
N ALA A 395 26.11 13.65 -10.36
CA ALA A 395 26.17 14.89 -9.61
C ALA A 395 27.61 15.26 -9.21
N VAL A 396 28.39 14.29 -8.72
CA VAL A 396 29.82 14.49 -8.40
C VAL A 396 30.66 14.72 -9.65
N LEU A 397 30.41 14.01 -10.76
CA LEU A 397 31.15 14.19 -12.01
C LEU A 397 30.91 15.58 -12.64
N ILE A 398 29.64 15.96 -12.85
CA ILE A 398 29.29 17.27 -13.41
C ILE A 398 29.75 18.39 -12.46
N GLY A 399 29.52 18.23 -11.15
CA GLY A 399 29.97 19.18 -10.14
C GLY A 399 31.49 19.36 -10.10
N GLY A 400 32.25 18.26 -10.15
CA GLY A 400 33.71 18.27 -10.17
C GLY A 400 34.29 18.96 -11.41
N ILE A 401 33.72 18.70 -12.59
CA ILE A 401 34.11 19.41 -13.83
C ILE A 401 33.87 20.93 -13.68
N ASN A 402 32.74 21.33 -13.09
CA ASN A 402 32.45 22.74 -12.86
C ASN A 402 33.40 23.39 -11.83
N ILE A 403 33.83 22.66 -10.79
CA ILE A 403 34.90 23.11 -9.87
C ILE A 403 36.23 23.27 -10.62
N MET A 404 36.61 22.32 -11.46
CA MET A 404 37.86 22.39 -12.23
C MET A 404 37.87 23.57 -13.22
N SER A 405 36.71 23.98 -13.73
CA SER A 405 36.55 25.20 -14.55
C SER A 405 36.51 26.51 -13.73
N GLY A 406 36.56 26.45 -12.40
CA GLY A 406 36.47 27.62 -11.52
C GLY A 406 35.07 28.24 -11.38
N HIS A 407 34.03 27.63 -11.98
CA HIS A 407 32.66 28.15 -11.97
C HIS A 407 31.88 27.83 -10.67
N LEU A 408 32.31 26.84 -9.88
CA LEU A 408 31.69 26.47 -8.60
C LEU A 408 32.74 26.22 -7.51
N THR A 409 32.38 26.45 -6.26
CA THR A 409 33.20 26.07 -5.09
C THR A 409 32.83 24.67 -4.58
N ALA A 410 33.75 24.04 -3.83
CA ALA A 410 33.48 22.76 -3.17
C ALA A 410 32.31 22.82 -2.16
N GLU A 411 32.10 23.97 -1.51
CA GLU A 411 30.95 24.23 -0.64
C GLU A 411 29.64 24.18 -1.44
N GLN A 412 29.60 24.83 -2.60
CA GLN A 412 28.43 24.81 -3.50
C GLN A 412 28.12 23.38 -3.98
N LEU A 413 29.15 22.57 -4.29
CA LEU A 413 28.94 21.16 -4.65
C LEU A 413 28.37 20.34 -3.47
N THR A 414 28.86 20.53 -2.25
CA THR A 414 28.29 19.83 -1.07
C THR A 414 26.84 20.23 -0.82
N LYS A 415 26.49 21.51 -0.98
CA LYS A 415 25.08 21.97 -0.94
C LYS A 415 24.25 21.30 -2.04
N PHE A 416 24.74 21.31 -3.28
CA PHE A 416 24.06 20.66 -4.41
C PHE A 416 23.73 19.19 -4.13
N LEU A 417 24.71 18.41 -3.63
CA LEU A 417 24.51 17.00 -3.32
C LEU A 417 23.38 16.81 -2.28
N LEU A 418 23.44 17.53 -1.15
CA LEU A 418 22.42 17.44 -0.09
C LEU A 418 21.02 17.85 -0.58
N TYR A 419 20.90 18.94 -1.35
CA TYR A 419 19.60 19.34 -1.93
C TYR A 419 19.10 18.37 -3.01
N SER A 420 20.00 17.72 -3.77
CA SER A 420 19.61 16.72 -4.77
C SER A 420 19.05 15.45 -4.14
N GLU A 421 19.69 14.93 -3.08
CA GLU A 421 19.20 13.80 -2.29
C GLU A 421 17.81 14.10 -1.71
N TRP A 422 17.66 15.29 -1.10
CA TRP A 422 16.40 15.69 -0.47
C TRP A 422 15.27 15.96 -1.49
N LEU A 423 15.59 16.48 -2.68
CA LEU A 423 14.64 16.61 -3.79
C LEU A 423 14.17 15.23 -4.28
N ILE A 424 15.05 14.23 -4.39
CA ILE A 424 14.68 12.87 -4.80
C ILE A 424 13.74 12.22 -3.76
N TYR A 425 14.06 12.34 -2.47
CA TYR A 425 13.17 11.85 -1.40
C TYR A 425 11.80 12.55 -1.42
N SER A 426 11.77 13.87 -1.57
CA SER A 426 10.52 14.64 -1.73
C SER A 426 9.68 14.10 -2.91
N THR A 427 10.29 13.94 -4.09
CA THR A 427 9.62 13.42 -5.30
C THR A 427 9.06 12.02 -5.10
N PHE A 428 9.82 11.12 -4.47
CA PHE A 428 9.37 9.76 -4.14
C PHE A 428 8.11 9.79 -3.25
N TRP A 429 8.18 10.53 -2.14
CA TRP A 429 7.07 10.60 -1.18
C TRP A 429 5.83 11.30 -1.76
N VAL A 430 5.98 12.32 -2.62
CA VAL A 430 4.85 12.94 -3.34
C VAL A 430 4.19 11.91 -4.26
N GLY A 431 4.97 11.17 -5.06
CA GLY A 431 4.43 10.18 -6.01
C GLY A 431 3.66 9.05 -5.34
N ASP A 432 4.18 8.50 -4.25
CA ASP A 432 3.57 7.41 -3.49
C ASP A 432 2.26 7.86 -2.80
N ASN A 433 2.31 8.94 -2.01
CA ASN A 433 1.11 9.48 -1.34
C ASN A 433 0.06 9.96 -2.35
N TRP A 434 0.45 10.52 -3.50
CA TRP A 434 -0.51 10.91 -4.55
C TRP A 434 -1.24 9.70 -5.14
N SER A 435 -0.57 8.56 -5.26
CA SER A 435 -1.18 7.31 -5.71
C SER A 435 -2.23 6.78 -4.72
N SER A 436 -1.96 6.87 -3.41
CA SER A 436 -2.86 6.53 -2.30
C SER A 436 -4.05 7.49 -2.20
N LEU A 437 -3.78 8.80 -2.27
CA LEU A 437 -4.78 9.88 -2.29
C LEU A 437 -5.83 9.62 -3.38
N MET A 438 -5.40 9.40 -4.62
CA MET A 438 -6.29 9.13 -5.75
C MET A 438 -7.11 7.83 -5.58
N GLN A 439 -6.54 6.78 -4.98
CA GLN A 439 -7.26 5.54 -4.70
C GLN A 439 -8.33 5.74 -3.62
N SER A 440 -8.00 6.44 -2.54
CA SER A 440 -8.90 6.63 -1.40
C SER A 440 -9.99 7.66 -1.69
N ILE A 441 -9.75 8.64 -2.57
CA ILE A 441 -10.78 9.50 -3.16
C ILE A 441 -11.84 8.68 -3.89
N GLY A 442 -11.43 7.70 -4.72
CA GLY A 442 -12.37 6.84 -5.46
C GLY A 442 -13.25 5.96 -4.57
N ALA A 443 -12.79 5.63 -3.36
CA ALA A 443 -13.63 5.05 -2.31
C ALA A 443 -14.55 6.10 -1.66
N SER A 444 -14.01 7.28 -1.37
CA SER A 444 -14.71 8.42 -0.74
C SER A 444 -15.92 8.89 -1.54
N GLU A 445 -15.87 8.84 -2.88
CA GLU A 445 -16.98 9.22 -3.76
C GLU A 445 -18.27 8.47 -3.42
N LYS A 446 -18.19 7.16 -3.13
CA LYS A 446 -19.35 6.35 -2.72
C LYS A 446 -19.96 6.81 -1.40
N VAL A 447 -19.13 7.31 -0.47
CA VAL A 447 -19.58 7.84 0.82
C VAL A 447 -20.27 9.19 0.64
N PHE A 448 -19.73 10.08 -0.19
CA PHE A 448 -20.38 11.35 -0.49
C PHE A 448 -21.68 11.19 -1.26
N ASN A 449 -21.77 10.23 -2.19
CA ASN A 449 -23.03 9.92 -2.89
C ASN A 449 -24.14 9.41 -1.94
N LEU A 450 -23.80 8.82 -0.79
CA LEU A 450 -24.75 8.46 0.27
C LEU A 450 -25.15 9.66 1.15
N ILE A 451 -24.27 10.65 1.29
CA ILE A 451 -24.56 11.94 1.96
C ILE A 451 -25.35 12.89 1.02
N ASP A 452 -25.35 12.62 -0.29
CA ASP A 452 -26.12 13.34 -1.32
C ASP A 452 -27.50 12.74 -1.61
N LEU A 453 -27.90 11.66 -0.91
CA LEU A 453 -29.27 11.14 -1.01
C LEU A 453 -30.25 12.16 -0.44
N LEU A 454 -31.23 12.57 -1.25
CA LEU A 454 -32.36 13.37 -0.78
C LEU A 454 -33.16 12.57 0.27
N PRO A 455 -33.76 13.23 1.28
CA PRO A 455 -34.63 12.56 2.23
C PRO A 455 -35.86 11.96 1.54
N SER A 456 -36.47 10.95 2.16
CA SER A 456 -37.69 10.30 1.70
C SER A 456 -38.83 11.31 1.47
N ASN A 457 -39.63 11.05 0.43
CA ASN A 457 -40.86 11.78 0.16
C ASN A 457 -41.92 11.61 1.28
N GLN A 458 -41.75 10.67 2.21
CA GLN A 458 -42.61 10.54 3.40
C GLN A 458 -42.38 11.65 4.43
N PHE A 459 -41.21 12.32 4.39
CA PHE A 459 -40.89 13.51 5.18
C PHE A 459 -41.03 14.82 4.37
N SER A 460 -41.76 14.80 3.25
CA SER A 460 -42.00 15.98 2.38
C SER A 460 -43.26 16.77 2.72
N GLU A 461 -43.78 16.69 3.95
CA GLU A 461 -44.67 17.75 4.43
C GLU A 461 -43.86 19.03 4.71
N GLU A 462 -44.47 20.19 4.42
CA GLU A 462 -43.75 21.41 4.03
C GLU A 462 -42.94 22.05 5.18
N GLU A 463 -43.30 21.74 6.43
CA GLU A 463 -42.58 22.19 7.64
C GLU A 463 -41.30 21.39 7.91
N ASP A 464 -41.33 20.05 7.74
CA ASP A 464 -40.17 19.19 8.01
C ASP A 464 -39.10 19.32 6.93
N MET A 465 -39.48 19.53 5.67
CA MET A 465 -38.52 19.86 4.61
C MET A 465 -37.81 21.19 4.90
N MET A 466 -38.53 22.21 5.40
CA MET A 466 -37.91 23.45 5.86
C MET A 466 -37.06 23.25 7.12
N LEU A 467 -37.42 22.36 8.04
CA LEU A 467 -36.56 22.02 9.18
C LEU A 467 -35.26 21.36 8.72
N ILE A 468 -35.31 20.33 7.87
CA ILE A 468 -34.14 19.61 7.33
C ILE A 468 -33.25 20.56 6.50
N LEU A 469 -33.83 21.41 5.64
CA LEU A 469 -33.10 22.44 4.91
C LEU A 469 -32.55 23.53 5.85
N SER A 470 -33.25 23.90 6.93
CA SER A 470 -32.72 24.82 7.93
C SER A 470 -31.63 24.19 8.79
N TRP A 471 -31.64 22.87 9.00
CA TRP A 471 -30.65 22.17 9.82
C TRP A 471 -29.36 21.97 9.02
N THR A 472 -29.46 21.51 7.77
CA THR A 472 -28.31 21.45 6.85
C THR A 472 -27.75 22.85 6.54
N ARG A 473 -28.62 23.87 6.36
CA ARG A 473 -28.17 25.26 6.18
C ARG A 473 -27.58 25.86 7.46
N LYS A 474 -28.13 25.61 8.65
CA LYS A 474 -27.49 25.97 9.94
C LYS A 474 -26.19 25.20 10.18
N PHE A 475 -26.05 23.96 9.71
CA PHE A 475 -24.80 23.20 9.80
C PHE A 475 -23.69 23.85 8.95
N ILE A 476 -24.06 24.47 7.83
CA ILE A 476 -23.18 25.32 7.02
C ILE A 476 -22.94 26.69 7.71
N ASP A 477 -24.01 27.41 8.06
CA ASP A 477 -23.96 28.82 8.49
C ASP A 477 -23.49 29.04 9.94
N SER A 478 -23.70 28.08 10.86
CA SER A 478 -23.24 28.20 12.26
C SER A 478 -21.71 28.27 12.37
N ASN A 479 -20.99 27.72 11.38
CA ASN A 479 -19.55 27.87 11.21
C ASN A 479 -19.13 29.29 10.75
N THR A 480 -20.08 30.23 10.64
CA THR A 480 -19.88 31.64 10.28
C THR A 480 -20.28 32.62 11.39
N GLN A 481 -20.98 32.17 12.43
CA GLN A 481 -21.45 33.00 13.55
C GLN A 481 -20.88 32.58 14.92
N GLY A 482 -20.21 31.43 15.02
CA GLY A 482 -19.37 31.08 16.18
C GLY A 482 -17.95 31.64 16.08
N ALA A 483 -17.82 32.97 16.00
CA ALA A 483 -16.56 33.71 15.83
C ALA A 483 -16.24 34.57 17.06
#